data_AF-A0AA37W8M4-F1
#
_entry.id   AF-A0AA37W8M4-F1
#
_cell.length_a   1.000
_cell.length_b   1.000
_cell.length_c   1.000
_cell.angle_alpha   90.00
_cell.angle_beta   90.00
_cell.angle_gamma   90.00
#
_symmetry.space_group_name_H-M   'P 1'
#
loop_
_entity.id
_entity.type
_entity.pdbx_description
1 polymer ?
#
loop_
_entity_poly.entity_id
_entity_poly.type
_entity_poly.pdbx_seq_one_letter_code
_entity_poly.pdbx_strand_id
1 'polypeptide(L)'
;MSNSASLSIKTASVAAELDKAESIARELSLAAKNARFVVFRAGSQAAGLTVITSYFAELAENTIQLVHTINDISMRVATDSVKEWKARLLLDRLKSAREDLFEDEHKQTLKRVIQQAMQRMHSISDNLKRELNKLDAQLEEIQTLMRAASVIVVTSRLESNRTGEFEQNLREMADNIQRLTNQIKERATESRRILTRDDL
;
A
#
# COMPACT_ATOMS: atom_id res chain seq x y z
N MET A 1 9.09 19.57 16.57
CA MET A 1 9.95 18.53 15.94
C MET A 1 9.16 17.31 15.41
N SER A 2 7.82 17.29 15.42
CA SER A 2 7.09 16.00 15.45
C SER A 2 6.57 15.41 14.12
N ASN A 3 6.11 16.21 13.14
CA ASN A 3 5.28 15.62 12.08
C ASN A 3 6.06 14.73 11.07
N SER A 4 7.14 15.22 10.46
CA SER A 4 7.83 14.48 9.39
C SER A 4 8.66 13.29 9.88
N ALA A 5 9.25 13.39 11.08
CA ALA A 5 9.94 12.24 11.67
C ALA A 5 8.95 11.12 12.05
N SER A 6 7.80 11.49 12.65
CA SER A 6 6.70 10.56 12.95
C SER A 6 6.14 9.94 11.66
N LEU A 7 5.96 10.75 10.61
CA LEU A 7 5.51 10.30 9.31
C LEU A 7 6.43 9.21 8.73
N SER A 8 7.75 9.39 8.82
CA SER A 8 8.70 8.38 8.36
C SER A 8 8.51 7.03 9.07
N ILE A 9 8.24 7.04 10.37
CA ILE A 9 7.99 5.83 11.15
C ILE A 9 6.68 5.19 10.70
N LYS A 10 5.60 5.98 10.60
CA LYS A 10 4.29 5.50 10.12
C LYS A 10 4.39 4.85 8.75
N THR A 11 5.08 5.48 7.80
CA THR A 11 5.20 4.96 6.43
C THR A 11 6.10 3.71 6.36
N ALA A 12 7.11 3.61 7.22
CA ALA A 12 7.88 2.37 7.36
C ALA A 12 7.03 1.23 7.94
N SER A 13 6.15 1.53 8.92
CA SER A 13 5.19 0.57 9.45
C SER A 13 4.16 0.12 8.39
N VAL A 14 3.68 1.05 7.54
CA VAL A 14 2.81 0.73 6.39
C VAL A 14 3.51 -0.25 5.45
N ALA A 15 4.77 0.00 5.09
CA ALA A 15 5.55 -0.90 4.26
C ALA A 15 5.70 -2.30 4.88
N ALA A 16 5.96 -2.38 6.19
CA ALA A 16 6.08 -3.65 6.90
C ALA A 16 4.76 -4.45 6.97
N GLU A 17 3.62 -3.77 7.10
CA GLU A 17 2.31 -4.44 7.05
C GLU A 17 1.95 -4.90 5.62
N LEU A 18 2.37 -4.17 4.60
CA LEU A 18 2.11 -4.51 3.20
C LEU A 18 3.03 -5.63 2.69
N ASP A 19 4.25 -5.71 3.18
CA ASP A 19 5.13 -6.88 2.99
C ASP A 19 4.44 -8.19 3.45
N LYS A 20 3.75 -8.16 4.60
CA LYS A 20 2.93 -9.29 5.06
C LYS A 20 1.76 -9.56 4.12
N ALA A 21 1.11 -8.52 3.59
CA ALA A 21 0.04 -8.66 2.61
C ALA A 21 0.54 -9.29 1.30
N GLU A 22 1.80 -9.04 0.92
CA GLU A 22 2.43 -9.65 -0.26
C GLU A 22 2.52 -11.17 -0.13
N SER A 23 2.95 -11.68 1.02
CA SER A 23 2.98 -13.14 1.28
C SER A 23 1.59 -13.76 1.10
N ILE A 24 0.55 -13.09 1.62
CA ILE A 24 -0.84 -13.56 1.51
C ILE A 24 -1.31 -13.49 0.04
N ALA A 25 -0.92 -12.47 -0.71
CA ALA A 25 -1.25 -12.36 -2.14
C ALA A 25 -0.57 -13.47 -2.99
N ARG A 26 0.65 -13.87 -2.63
CA ARG A 26 1.33 -15.03 -3.24
C ARG A 26 0.61 -16.33 -2.93
N GLU A 27 0.14 -16.53 -1.69
CA GLU A 27 -0.72 -17.65 -1.32
C GLU A 27 -2.03 -17.66 -2.12
N LEU A 28 -2.65 -16.49 -2.30
CA LEU A 28 -3.86 -16.33 -3.11
C LEU A 28 -3.61 -16.72 -4.57
N SER A 29 -2.47 -16.32 -5.15
CA SER A 29 -2.06 -16.70 -6.50
C SER A 29 -1.91 -18.22 -6.64
N LEU A 30 -1.31 -18.87 -5.65
CA LEU A 30 -1.18 -20.33 -5.64
C LEU A 30 -2.55 -21.01 -5.51
N ALA A 31 -3.41 -20.54 -4.61
CA ALA A 31 -4.77 -21.04 -4.45
C ALA A 31 -5.59 -20.90 -5.74
N ALA A 32 -5.50 -19.77 -6.43
CA ALA A 32 -6.16 -19.53 -7.71
C ALA A 32 -5.61 -20.41 -8.85
N LYS A 33 -4.30 -20.71 -8.86
CA LYS A 33 -3.72 -21.65 -9.83
C LYS A 33 -4.19 -23.08 -9.59
N ASN A 34 -4.21 -23.52 -8.34
CA ASN A 34 -4.73 -24.84 -7.96
C ASN A 34 -6.23 -24.95 -8.29
N ALA A 35 -6.98 -23.87 -8.08
CA ALA A 35 -8.37 -23.75 -8.43
C ALA A 35 -8.65 -24.04 -9.91
N ARG A 36 -7.89 -23.39 -10.78
CA ARG A 36 -8.00 -23.59 -12.24
C ARG A 36 -7.72 -25.03 -12.64
N PHE A 37 -6.77 -25.70 -11.98
CA PHE A 37 -6.47 -27.11 -12.26
C PHE A 37 -7.64 -28.04 -11.89
N VAL A 38 -8.29 -27.81 -10.75
CA VAL A 38 -9.48 -28.58 -10.33
C VAL A 38 -10.64 -28.37 -11.30
N VAL A 39 -10.92 -27.12 -11.66
CA VAL A 39 -11.97 -26.78 -12.64
C VAL A 39 -11.67 -27.41 -14.00
N PHE A 40 -10.42 -27.37 -14.46
CA PHE A 40 -10.01 -28.03 -15.71
C PHE A 40 -10.29 -29.53 -15.69
N ARG A 41 -10.02 -30.21 -14.56
CA ARG A 41 -10.30 -31.64 -14.40
C ARG A 41 -11.79 -31.98 -14.36
N ALA A 42 -12.61 -31.11 -13.79
CA ALA A 42 -14.07 -31.26 -13.75
C ALA A 42 -14.73 -31.06 -15.13
N GLY A 43 -14.03 -30.43 -16.07
CA GLY A 43 -14.47 -30.29 -17.46
C GLY A 43 -15.80 -29.54 -17.58
N SER A 44 -16.75 -30.11 -18.32
CA SER A 44 -18.05 -29.47 -18.58
C SER A 44 -18.89 -29.24 -17.32
N GLN A 45 -18.68 -30.03 -16.27
CA GLN A 45 -19.42 -29.92 -15.01
C GLN A 45 -19.07 -28.64 -14.23
N ALA A 46 -17.91 -28.02 -14.49
CA ALA A 46 -17.44 -26.81 -13.81
C ALA A 46 -17.25 -25.62 -14.76
N ALA A 47 -17.86 -25.64 -15.95
CA ALA A 47 -17.66 -24.61 -16.97
C ALA A 47 -17.94 -23.18 -16.46
N GLY A 48 -18.96 -23.00 -15.60
CA GLY A 48 -19.28 -21.71 -14.97
C GLY A 48 -18.20 -21.20 -14.01
N LEU A 49 -17.39 -22.09 -13.43
CA LEU A 49 -16.31 -21.75 -12.50
C LEU A 49 -14.99 -21.41 -13.21
N THR A 50 -14.86 -21.68 -14.50
CA THR A 50 -13.67 -21.30 -15.30
C THR A 50 -13.49 -19.78 -15.34
N VAL A 51 -14.59 -19.04 -15.48
CA VAL A 51 -14.57 -17.56 -15.47
C VAL A 51 -14.18 -17.06 -14.08
N ILE A 52 -14.76 -17.65 -13.03
CA ILE A 52 -14.53 -17.25 -11.64
C ILE A 52 -13.07 -17.54 -11.21
N THR A 53 -12.54 -18.69 -11.57
CA THR A 53 -11.15 -19.06 -11.23
C THR A 53 -10.13 -18.24 -12.03
N SER A 54 -10.46 -17.85 -13.27
CA SER A 54 -9.67 -16.88 -14.03
C SER A 54 -9.67 -15.50 -13.36
N TYR A 55 -10.84 -15.04 -12.89
CA TYR A 55 -10.95 -13.80 -12.11
C TYR A 55 -10.08 -13.83 -10.86
N PHE A 56 -10.06 -14.94 -10.09
CA PHE A 56 -9.21 -15.02 -8.90
C PHE A 56 -7.71 -15.03 -9.21
N ALA A 57 -7.31 -15.59 -10.37
CA ALA A 57 -5.93 -15.52 -10.80
C ALA A 57 -5.51 -14.09 -11.16
N GLU A 58 -6.38 -13.35 -11.87
CA GLU A 58 -6.17 -11.94 -12.18
C GLU A 58 -6.18 -11.07 -10.90
N LEU A 59 -7.12 -11.32 -9.99
CA LEU A 59 -7.18 -10.68 -8.68
C LEU A 59 -5.86 -10.83 -7.93
N ALA A 60 -5.31 -12.04 -7.87
CA ALA A 60 -4.05 -12.30 -7.17
C ALA A 60 -2.89 -11.52 -7.80
N GLU A 61 -2.78 -11.54 -9.13
CA GLU A 61 -1.73 -10.83 -9.86
C GLU A 61 -1.82 -9.31 -9.64
N ASN A 62 -3.02 -8.74 -9.82
CA ASN A 62 -3.27 -7.31 -9.58
C ASN A 62 -2.96 -6.93 -8.13
N THR A 63 -3.29 -7.80 -7.17
CA THR A 63 -3.01 -7.56 -5.75
C THR A 63 -1.50 -7.56 -5.47
N ILE A 64 -0.73 -8.48 -6.04
CA ILE A 64 0.73 -8.51 -5.92
C ILE A 64 1.33 -7.20 -6.47
N GLN A 65 0.90 -6.77 -7.66
CA GLN A 65 1.38 -5.54 -8.28
C GLN A 65 1.04 -4.28 -7.46
N LEU A 66 -0.17 -4.19 -6.92
CA LEU A 66 -0.58 -3.09 -6.04
C LEU A 66 0.24 -3.07 -4.75
N VAL A 67 0.44 -4.22 -4.10
CA VAL A 67 1.23 -4.31 -2.87
C VAL A 67 2.67 -3.85 -3.11
N HIS A 68 3.31 -4.29 -4.20
CA HIS A 68 4.65 -3.81 -4.58
C HIS A 68 4.67 -2.30 -4.79
N THR A 69 3.70 -1.76 -5.53
CA THR A 69 3.59 -0.32 -5.80
C THR A 69 3.45 0.48 -4.50
N ILE A 70 2.61 0.00 -3.57
CA ILE A 70 2.41 0.62 -2.26
C ILE A 70 3.69 0.56 -1.42
N ASN A 71 4.40 -0.56 -1.41
CA ASN A 71 5.68 -0.70 -0.70
C ASN A 71 6.72 0.29 -1.22
N ASP A 72 6.86 0.40 -2.54
CA ASP A 72 7.79 1.32 -3.17
C ASP A 72 7.47 2.79 -2.85
N ILE A 73 6.19 3.18 -2.93
CA ILE A 73 5.75 4.53 -2.54
C ILE A 73 6.04 4.77 -1.05
N SER A 74 5.71 3.80 -0.18
CA SER A 74 5.91 3.92 1.27
C SER A 74 7.38 4.15 1.64
N MET A 75 8.30 3.43 0.99
CA MET A 75 9.74 3.59 1.19
C MET A 75 10.25 4.97 0.71
N ARG A 76 9.73 5.47 -0.42
CA ARG A 76 10.03 6.82 -0.89
C ARG A 76 9.52 7.88 0.07
N VAL A 77 8.28 7.76 0.53
CA VAL A 77 7.67 8.69 1.51
C VAL A 77 8.47 8.69 2.81
N ALA A 78 8.87 7.52 3.33
CA ALA A 78 9.69 7.44 4.54
C ALA A 78 11.01 8.19 4.37
N THR A 79 11.70 7.91 3.26
CA THR A 79 12.98 8.55 2.93
C THR A 79 12.85 10.07 2.77
N ASP A 80 11.84 10.52 2.04
CA ASP A 80 11.61 11.95 1.79
C ASP A 80 11.16 12.68 3.06
N SER A 81 10.42 12.02 3.96
CA SER A 81 10.06 12.55 5.28
C SER A 81 11.28 12.84 6.15
N VAL A 82 12.30 11.96 6.12
CA VAL A 82 13.58 12.20 6.81
C VAL A 82 14.35 13.35 6.18
N LYS A 83 14.39 13.45 4.84
CA LYS A 83 15.04 14.57 4.13
C LYS A 83 14.37 15.90 4.50
N GLU A 84 13.05 15.91 4.55
CA GLU A 84 12.23 17.07 4.90
C GLU A 84 12.52 17.54 6.34
N TRP A 85 12.55 16.59 7.29
CA TRP A 85 12.93 16.86 8.68
C TRP A 85 14.34 17.45 8.79
N LYS A 86 15.32 16.85 8.12
CA LYS A 86 16.72 17.37 8.11
C LYS A 86 16.80 18.76 7.49
N ALA A 87 16.05 19.02 6.42
CA ALA A 87 16.01 20.33 5.76
C ALA A 87 15.42 21.42 6.67
N ARG A 88 14.33 21.11 7.40
CA ARG A 88 13.77 22.01 8.41
C ARG A 88 14.77 22.30 9.53
N LEU A 89 15.39 21.26 10.10
CA LEU A 89 16.38 21.41 11.17
C LEU A 89 17.56 22.30 10.73
N LEU A 90 18.05 22.10 9.50
CA LEU A 90 19.09 22.95 8.93
C LEU A 90 18.62 24.39 8.79
N LEU A 91 17.41 24.61 8.26
CA LEU A 91 16.86 25.94 8.07
C LEU A 91 16.71 26.69 9.41
N ASP A 92 16.23 26.01 10.45
CA ASP A 92 16.09 26.59 11.78
C ASP A 92 17.45 26.99 12.35
N ARG A 93 18.47 26.12 12.24
CA ARG A 93 19.84 26.43 12.66
C ARG A 93 20.45 27.60 11.90
N LEU A 94 20.24 27.67 10.58
CA LEU A 94 20.74 28.78 9.76
C LEU A 94 20.07 30.11 10.13
N LYS A 95 18.77 30.10 10.45
CA LYS A 95 18.04 31.28 10.90
C LYS A 95 18.57 31.77 12.25
N SER A 96 18.77 30.89 13.23
CA SER A 96 19.36 31.23 14.51
C SER A 96 20.77 31.80 14.35
N ALA A 97 21.64 31.13 13.57
CA ALA A 97 22.99 31.62 13.31
C ALA A 97 23.02 33.01 12.67
N ARG A 98 22.00 33.38 11.88
CA ARG A 98 21.89 34.72 11.29
C ARG A 98 21.58 35.80 12.33
N GLU A 99 20.79 35.47 13.34
CA GLU A 99 20.43 36.39 14.43
C GLU A 99 21.64 36.70 15.32
N ASP A 100 22.55 35.72 15.47
CA ASP A 100 23.76 35.84 16.29
C ASP A 100 24.95 36.54 15.59
N LEU A 101 24.83 36.84 14.29
CA LEU A 101 25.90 37.50 13.53
C LEU A 101 25.92 39.02 13.76
N PHE A 102 27.11 39.57 14.04
CA PHE A 102 27.31 41.01 14.20
C PHE A 102 27.66 41.72 12.89
N GLU A 103 28.36 41.06 11.96
CA GLU A 103 28.85 41.65 10.70
C GLU A 103 27.87 41.54 9.53
N ASP A 104 27.73 42.62 8.74
CA ASP A 104 26.76 42.72 7.64
C ASP A 104 27.11 41.87 6.39
N GLU A 105 28.40 41.66 6.10
CA GLU A 105 28.84 40.89 4.92
C GLU A 105 28.47 39.40 5.05
N HIS A 106 28.68 38.81 6.23
CA HIS A 106 28.31 37.43 6.52
C HIS A 106 26.78 37.23 6.57
N LYS A 107 26.02 38.26 6.97
CA LYS A 107 24.54 38.24 6.94
C LYS A 107 23.99 38.09 5.53
N GLN A 108 24.56 38.76 4.53
CA GLN A 108 24.08 38.68 3.14
C GLN A 108 24.36 37.31 2.51
N THR A 109 25.54 36.73 2.76
CA THR A 109 25.87 35.38 2.30
C THR A 109 24.94 34.35 2.93
N LEU A 110 24.73 34.42 4.25
CA LEU A 110 23.84 33.52 4.97
C LEU A 110 22.38 33.66 4.52
N LYS A 111 21.91 34.88 4.22
CA LYS A 111 20.58 35.13 3.65
C LYS A 111 20.38 34.38 2.34
N ARG A 112 21.39 34.36 1.46
CA ARG A 112 21.33 33.62 0.18
C ARG A 112 21.23 32.11 0.41
N VAL A 113 22.03 31.57 1.35
CA VAL A 113 21.98 30.14 1.71
C VAL A 113 20.63 29.77 2.31
N ILE A 114 20.06 30.61 3.18
CA ILE A 114 18.72 30.42 3.75
C ILE A 114 17.66 30.40 2.64
N GLN A 115 17.72 31.32 1.68
CA GLN A 115 16.76 31.34 0.56
C GLN A 115 16.83 30.05 -0.29
N GLN A 116 18.04 29.58 -0.60
CA GLN A 116 18.22 28.31 -1.32
C GLN A 116 17.71 27.10 -0.52
N ALA A 117 17.99 27.06 0.80
CA ALA A 117 17.50 26.02 1.68
C ALA A 117 15.97 26.02 1.77
N MET A 118 15.33 27.19 1.82
CA MET A 118 13.87 27.33 1.80
C MET A 118 13.26 26.80 0.50
N GLN A 119 13.83 27.15 -0.66
CA GLN A 119 13.35 26.65 -1.95
C GLN A 119 13.43 25.12 -2.04
N ARG A 120 14.54 24.52 -1.58
CA ARG A 120 14.71 23.06 -1.53
C ARG A 120 13.75 22.40 -0.54
N MET A 121 13.53 23.02 0.62
CA MET A 121 12.57 22.49 1.60
C MET A 121 11.15 22.50 1.03
N HIS A 122 10.77 23.56 0.31
CA HIS A 122 9.46 23.65 -0.32
C HIS A 122 9.26 22.56 -1.38
N SER A 123 10.25 22.35 -2.26
CA SER A 123 10.16 21.30 -3.29
C SER A 123 10.09 19.89 -2.71
N ILE A 124 10.84 19.61 -1.62
CA ILE A 124 10.75 18.33 -0.91
C ILE A 124 9.35 18.15 -0.28
N SER A 125 8.82 19.20 0.36
CA SER A 125 7.51 19.16 1.01
C SER A 125 6.38 18.91 0.00
N ASP A 126 6.43 19.59 -1.16
CA ASP A 126 5.46 19.40 -2.24
C ASP A 126 5.54 17.99 -2.84
N ASN A 127 6.75 17.45 -3.01
CA ASN A 127 6.92 16.07 -3.46
C ASN A 127 6.34 15.07 -2.46
N LEU A 128 6.66 15.26 -1.18
CA LEU A 128 6.19 14.40 -0.10
C LEU A 128 4.66 14.36 -0.04
N LYS A 129 4.00 15.52 -0.15
CA LYS A 129 2.54 15.61 -0.17
C LYS A 129 1.93 14.84 -1.36
N ARG A 130 2.54 14.94 -2.54
CA ARG A 130 2.09 14.20 -3.72
C ARG A 130 2.25 12.69 -3.55
N GLU A 131 3.37 12.22 -3.02
CA GLU A 131 3.59 10.79 -2.79
C GLU A 131 2.67 10.24 -1.68
N LEU A 132 2.36 11.02 -0.64
CA LEU A 132 1.36 10.64 0.37
C LEU A 132 -0.04 10.45 -0.21
N ASN A 133 -0.49 11.37 -1.07
CA ASN A 133 -1.78 11.24 -1.72
C ASN A 133 -1.84 10.01 -2.64
N LYS A 134 -0.74 9.71 -3.34
CA LYS A 134 -0.64 8.48 -4.14
C LYS A 134 -0.70 7.24 -3.25
N LEU A 135 0.00 7.25 -2.11
CA LEU A 135 -0.02 6.14 -1.15
C LEU A 135 -1.43 5.85 -0.64
N ASP A 136 -2.15 6.89 -0.20
CA ASP A 136 -3.54 6.73 0.27
C ASP A 136 -4.48 6.22 -0.82
N ALA A 137 -4.35 6.75 -2.04
CA ALA A 137 -5.14 6.30 -3.19
C ALA A 137 -4.90 4.82 -3.52
N GLN A 138 -3.65 4.36 -3.49
CA GLN A 138 -3.31 2.95 -3.74
C GLN A 138 -3.82 2.02 -2.61
N LEU A 139 -3.78 2.49 -1.35
CA LEU A 139 -4.37 1.76 -0.22
C LEU A 139 -5.91 1.67 -0.34
N GLU A 140 -6.56 2.70 -0.88
CA GLU A 140 -8.00 2.65 -1.18
C GLU A 140 -8.33 1.72 -2.36
N GLU A 141 -7.47 1.69 -3.37
CA GLU A 141 -7.62 0.82 -4.53
C GLU A 141 -7.58 -0.66 -4.11
N ILE A 142 -6.60 -1.07 -3.31
CA ILE A 142 -6.53 -2.46 -2.82
C ILE A 142 -7.75 -2.82 -1.95
N GLN A 143 -8.24 -1.90 -1.11
CA GLN A 143 -9.47 -2.11 -0.33
C GLN A 143 -10.70 -2.30 -1.23
N THR A 144 -10.78 -1.56 -2.33
CA THR A 144 -11.87 -1.66 -3.32
C THR A 144 -11.80 -2.99 -4.07
N LEU A 145 -10.61 -3.39 -4.49
CA LEU A 145 -10.36 -4.67 -5.15
C LEU A 145 -10.77 -5.85 -4.25
N MET A 146 -10.39 -5.84 -2.96
CA MET A 146 -10.77 -6.90 -2.00
C MET A 146 -12.29 -6.94 -1.72
N ARG A 147 -12.98 -5.79 -1.75
CA ARG A 147 -14.45 -5.73 -1.64
C ARG A 147 -15.13 -6.38 -2.84
N ALA A 148 -14.67 -6.07 -4.06
CA ALA A 148 -15.18 -6.70 -5.27
C ALA A 148 -14.97 -8.23 -5.25
N ALA A 149 -13.78 -8.66 -4.83
CA ALA A 149 -13.45 -10.08 -4.71
C ALA A 149 -14.41 -10.83 -3.77
N SER A 150 -14.79 -10.22 -2.64
CA SER A 150 -15.74 -10.82 -1.69
C SER A 150 -17.12 -11.06 -2.29
N VAL A 151 -17.58 -10.20 -3.22
CA VAL A 151 -18.83 -10.42 -3.95
C VAL A 151 -18.71 -11.62 -4.88
N ILE A 152 -17.60 -11.74 -5.60
CA ILE A 152 -17.37 -12.85 -6.54
C ILE A 152 -17.25 -14.20 -5.82
N VAL A 153 -16.66 -14.24 -4.61
CA VAL A 153 -16.66 -15.47 -3.78
C VAL A 153 -18.08 -15.96 -3.49
N VAL A 154 -19.01 -15.06 -3.15
CA VAL A 154 -20.41 -15.45 -2.87
C VAL A 154 -21.04 -16.08 -4.11
N THR A 155 -20.81 -15.49 -5.28
CA THR A 155 -21.24 -16.08 -6.56
C THR A 155 -20.57 -17.44 -6.82
N SER A 156 -19.28 -17.58 -6.52
CA SER A 156 -18.54 -18.84 -6.66
C SER A 156 -19.14 -19.97 -5.84
N ARG A 157 -19.55 -19.69 -4.60
CA ARG A 157 -20.20 -20.68 -3.74
C ARG A 157 -21.55 -21.13 -4.31
N LEU A 158 -22.34 -20.19 -4.85
CA LEU A 158 -23.62 -20.50 -5.47
C LEU A 158 -23.46 -21.42 -6.69
N GLU A 159 -22.46 -21.16 -7.53
CA GLU A 159 -22.19 -21.99 -8.71
C GLU A 159 -21.56 -23.35 -8.36
N SER A 160 -20.81 -23.44 -7.26
CA SER A 160 -20.22 -24.72 -6.79
C SER A 160 -21.27 -25.75 -6.39
N ASN A 161 -22.42 -25.32 -5.88
CA ASN A 161 -23.53 -26.22 -5.55
C ASN A 161 -24.12 -26.97 -6.76
N ARG A 162 -23.74 -26.57 -7.99
CA ARG A 162 -24.22 -27.17 -9.25
C ARG A 162 -23.23 -28.16 -9.86
N THR A 163 -22.06 -28.37 -9.24
CA THR A 163 -20.96 -29.15 -9.84
C THR A 163 -20.86 -30.59 -9.33
N GLY A 164 -21.87 -31.10 -8.62
CA GLY A 164 -21.96 -32.49 -8.20
C GLY A 164 -20.76 -32.93 -7.35
N GLU A 165 -20.01 -33.94 -7.83
CA GLU A 165 -18.88 -34.53 -7.10
C GLU A 165 -17.74 -33.54 -6.78
N PHE A 166 -17.66 -32.41 -7.49
CA PHE A 166 -16.65 -31.38 -7.27
C PHE A 166 -17.09 -30.27 -6.32
N GLU A 167 -18.36 -30.27 -5.87
CA GLU A 167 -18.94 -29.22 -5.02
C GLU A 167 -18.06 -28.92 -3.80
N GLN A 168 -17.68 -29.96 -3.06
CA GLN A 168 -16.89 -29.82 -1.84
C GLN A 168 -15.53 -29.15 -2.11
N ASN A 169 -14.80 -29.64 -3.12
CA ASN A 169 -13.48 -29.11 -3.47
C ASN A 169 -13.54 -27.63 -3.89
N LEU A 170 -14.57 -27.26 -4.65
CA LEU A 170 -14.75 -25.90 -5.16
C LEU A 170 -15.24 -24.95 -4.07
N ARG A 171 -16.04 -25.45 -3.12
CA ARG A 171 -16.46 -24.70 -1.94
C ARG A 171 -15.31 -24.42 -0.99
N GLU A 172 -14.50 -25.43 -0.67
CA GLU A 172 -13.29 -25.28 0.17
C GLU A 172 -12.31 -24.26 -0.43
N MET A 173 -12.18 -24.28 -1.75
CA MET A 173 -11.36 -23.32 -2.49
C MET A 173 -11.90 -21.89 -2.43
N ALA A 174 -13.22 -21.69 -2.63
CA ALA A 174 -13.85 -20.39 -2.48
C ALA A 174 -13.69 -19.86 -1.05
N ASP A 175 -13.80 -20.73 -0.04
CA ASP A 175 -13.61 -20.39 1.37
C ASP A 175 -12.16 -19.98 1.66
N ASN A 176 -11.19 -20.69 1.10
CA ASN A 176 -9.78 -20.34 1.24
C ASN A 176 -9.46 -18.98 0.59
N ILE A 177 -9.97 -18.73 -0.62
CA ILE A 177 -9.81 -17.45 -1.32
C ILE A 177 -10.43 -16.29 -0.55
N GLN A 178 -11.63 -16.50 0.03
CA GLN A 178 -12.28 -15.49 0.88
C GLN A 178 -11.45 -15.14 2.10
N ARG A 179 -10.88 -16.16 2.77
CA ARG A 179 -10.03 -15.97 3.93
C ARG A 179 -8.81 -15.12 3.58
N LEU A 180 -8.11 -15.47 2.49
CA LEU A 180 -6.93 -14.73 2.03
C LEU A 180 -7.29 -13.28 1.65
N THR A 181 -8.38 -13.09 0.90
CA THR A 181 -8.91 -11.77 0.51
C THR A 181 -9.21 -10.90 1.74
N ASN A 182 -9.83 -11.47 2.77
CA ASN A 182 -10.13 -10.76 4.01
C ASN A 182 -8.86 -10.35 4.76
N GLN A 183 -7.87 -11.23 4.84
CA GLN A 183 -6.59 -10.91 5.48
C GLN A 183 -5.87 -9.76 4.77
N ILE A 184 -5.86 -9.73 3.43
CA ILE A 184 -5.28 -8.62 2.67
C ILE A 184 -6.05 -7.32 2.93
N LYS A 185 -7.39 -7.37 2.93
CA LYS A 185 -8.24 -6.21 3.23
C LYS A 185 -7.96 -5.65 4.63
N GLU A 186 -7.84 -6.51 5.63
CA GLU A 186 -7.54 -6.13 7.02
C GLU A 186 -6.19 -5.41 7.10
N ARG A 187 -5.15 -5.97 6.48
CA ARG A 187 -3.80 -5.36 6.44
C ARG A 187 -3.82 -4.00 5.76
N ALA A 188 -4.45 -3.89 4.59
CA ALA A 188 -4.58 -2.61 3.89
C ALA A 188 -5.35 -1.56 4.71
N THR A 189 -6.38 -2.00 5.44
CA THR A 189 -7.17 -1.12 6.31
C THR A 189 -6.35 -0.63 7.49
N GLU A 190 -5.58 -1.51 8.13
CA GLU A 190 -4.69 -1.13 9.21
C GLU A 190 -3.58 -0.19 8.72
N SER A 191 -2.98 -0.45 7.57
CA SER A 191 -2.01 0.47 6.96
C SER A 191 -2.57 1.86 6.70
N ARG A 192 -3.78 1.95 6.14
CA ARG A 192 -4.45 3.24 5.93
C ARG A 192 -4.76 3.93 7.27
N ARG A 193 -5.16 3.18 8.29
CA ARG A 193 -5.36 3.69 9.65
C ARG A 193 -4.06 4.25 10.23
N ILE A 194 -2.94 3.52 10.15
CA ILE A 194 -1.62 3.98 10.62
C ILE A 194 -1.22 5.29 9.93
N LEU A 195 -1.47 5.39 8.62
CA LEU A 195 -1.14 6.58 7.83
C LEU A 195 -1.98 7.81 8.21
N THR A 196 -3.28 7.62 8.43
CA THR A 196 -4.25 8.70 8.70
C THR A 196 -4.37 9.07 10.17
N ARG A 197 -3.78 8.28 11.08
CA ARG A 197 -3.83 8.56 12.51
C ARG A 197 -3.04 9.83 12.81
N ASP A 198 -3.71 10.94 13.08
CA ASP A 198 -3.10 12.12 13.69
C ASP A 198 -2.99 11.86 15.20
N ASP A 199 -1.85 11.33 15.64
CA ASP A 199 -1.58 11.20 17.07
C ASP A 199 -1.17 12.59 17.62
N LEU A 200 -2.15 13.20 18.33
CA LEU A 200 -2.16 14.22 19.41
C LEU A 200 -0.86 14.98 19.75
#